data_AF-A0A822IZS6-F1
#
_entry.id   AF-A0A822IZS6-F1
#
_cell.length_a   1.000
_cell.length_b   1.000
_cell.length_c   1.000
_cell.angle_alpha   90.00
_cell.angle_beta   90.00
_cell.angle_gamma   90.00
#
_symmetry.space_group_name_H-M   'P 1'
#
loop_
_entity.id
_entity.type
_entity.pdbx_description
1 polymer ?
#
loop_
_entity_poly.entity_id
_entity_poly.type
_entity_poly.pdbx_seq_one_letter_code
_entity_poly.pdbx_strand_id
1 'polypeptide(L)'
;MGLIERTSTMIKAKINKILGKFEDPRETLDYSYEKQVELLQNVKRGVAEVTTSKKRLELQKLKLEENVKRLDDQAREAVTAGREDLARIALERKSTSQAEIVSLTSQIADIKNQQDKLVATEKRLSAKIESFRSTKETIKAQYSAAEAQVKITESVSGISEEMSDVGMAVQRAKDKTENMKARASALDELVEAGTLEDVTGGTQDDIDRELSKIKSKGDVDTQLEALKKEMGK
;
A
#
# COMPACT_ATOMS: atom_id res chain seq x y z
N MET A 1 11.13 -38.90 -5.97
CA MET A 1 10.36 -37.90 -5.20
C MET A 1 11.32 -36.81 -4.75
N GLY A 2 11.27 -35.66 -5.43
CA GLY A 2 12.42 -34.79 -5.65
C GLY A 2 12.64 -33.70 -4.60
N LEU A 3 13.91 -33.48 -4.28
CA LEU A 3 14.43 -32.33 -3.53
C LEU A 3 14.10 -30.97 -4.19
N ILE A 4 13.77 -31.00 -5.48
CA ILE A 4 13.39 -29.83 -6.30
C ILE A 4 12.02 -29.27 -5.91
N GLU A 5 11.09 -30.11 -5.43
CA GLU A 5 9.79 -29.60 -4.98
C GLU A 5 9.91 -28.80 -3.69
N ARG A 6 10.83 -29.21 -2.79
CA ARG A 6 11.04 -28.54 -1.49
C ARG A 6 11.75 -27.18 -1.62
N THR A 7 12.60 -27.00 -2.63
CA THR A 7 13.24 -25.69 -2.90
C THR A 7 12.26 -24.70 -3.52
N SER A 8 11.32 -25.16 -4.36
CA SER A 8 10.27 -24.29 -4.93
C SER A 8 9.32 -23.74 -3.86
N THR A 9 9.00 -24.55 -2.83
CA THR A 9 8.09 -24.16 -1.75
C THR A 9 8.72 -23.13 -0.81
N MET A 10 10.04 -23.23 -0.54
CA MET A 10 10.77 -22.24 0.27
C MET A 10 10.89 -20.86 -0.41
N ILE A 11 10.96 -20.83 -1.74
CA ILE A 11 10.98 -19.57 -2.51
C ILE A 11 9.58 -18.94 -2.54
N LYS A 12 8.52 -19.73 -2.77
CA LYS A 12 7.12 -19.26 -2.71
C LYS A 12 6.74 -18.73 -1.33
N ALA A 13 7.19 -19.36 -0.25
CA ALA A 13 6.93 -18.90 1.11
C ALA A 13 7.63 -17.55 1.44
N LYS A 14 8.82 -17.29 0.87
CA LYS A 14 9.50 -16.00 1.01
C LYS A 14 8.87 -14.89 0.15
N ILE A 15 8.30 -15.23 -1.01
CA ILE A 15 7.57 -14.28 -1.87
C ILE A 15 6.26 -13.84 -1.19
N ASN A 16 5.49 -14.76 -0.59
CA ASN A 16 4.29 -14.41 0.16
C ASN A 16 4.59 -13.57 1.42
N LYS A 17 5.75 -13.77 2.06
CA LYS A 17 6.16 -13.00 3.24
C LYS A 17 6.71 -11.60 2.91
N ILE A 18 7.08 -11.36 1.65
CA ILE A 18 7.48 -10.04 1.14
C ILE A 18 6.27 -9.28 0.57
N LEU A 19 5.29 -9.99 -0.01
CA LEU A 19 4.02 -9.39 -0.46
C LEU A 19 3.24 -8.74 0.68
N GLY A 20 3.24 -9.35 1.88
CA GLY A 20 2.58 -8.80 3.06
C GLY A 20 3.35 -7.70 3.80
N LYS A 21 4.44 -7.16 3.23
CA LYS A 21 5.25 -6.09 3.87
C LYS A 21 5.38 -4.80 3.05
N PHE A 22 4.83 -4.79 1.84
CA PHE A 22 4.62 -3.61 1.01
C PHE A 22 3.10 -3.41 0.81
N GLU A 23 2.35 -3.46 1.91
CA GLU A 23 0.87 -3.55 1.91
C GLU A 23 0.17 -2.34 1.28
N ASP A 24 0.84 -1.18 1.22
CA ASP A 24 0.29 0.02 0.61
C ASP A 24 1.14 0.52 -0.58
N PRO A 25 0.66 0.38 -1.84
CA PRO A 25 1.34 0.93 -3.00
C PRO A 25 1.48 2.47 -2.93
N ARG A 26 0.65 3.16 -2.14
CA ARG A 26 0.73 4.61 -1.93
C ARG A 26 2.07 5.02 -1.32
N GLU A 27 2.50 4.32 -0.26
CA GLU A 27 3.76 4.62 0.45
C GLU A 27 5.00 4.36 -0.42
N THR A 28 5.00 3.26 -1.17
CA THR A 28 6.11 2.91 -2.05
C THR A 28 6.28 3.94 -3.17
N LEU A 29 5.17 4.44 -3.72
CA LEU A 29 5.20 5.49 -4.74
C LEU A 29 5.60 6.86 -4.18
N ASP A 30 5.17 7.20 -2.95
CA ASP A 30 5.58 8.42 -2.27
C ASP A 30 7.10 8.41 -1.99
N TYR A 31 7.63 7.32 -1.46
CA TYR A 31 9.08 7.14 -1.26
C TYR A 31 9.87 7.25 -2.57
N SER A 32 9.38 6.59 -3.63
CA SER A 32 10.02 6.64 -4.95
C SER A 32 10.02 8.05 -5.55
N TYR A 33 8.95 8.83 -5.32
CA TYR A 33 8.87 10.22 -5.73
C TYR A 33 9.89 11.08 -4.98
N GLU A 34 9.97 10.95 -3.65
CA GLU A 34 10.95 11.67 -2.83
C GLU A 34 12.39 11.40 -3.28
N LYS A 35 12.74 10.14 -3.54
CA LYS A 35 14.05 9.75 -4.06
C LYS A 35 14.35 10.38 -5.41
N GLN A 36 13.36 10.46 -6.30
CA GLN A 36 13.55 11.14 -7.58
C GLN A 36 13.74 12.66 -7.43
N VAL A 37 13.01 13.31 -6.51
CA VAL A 37 13.19 14.74 -6.21
C VAL A 37 14.59 15.01 -5.65
N GLU A 38 15.07 14.15 -4.74
CA GLU A 38 16.44 14.22 -4.21
C GLU A 38 17.49 14.10 -5.33
N LEU A 39 17.32 13.14 -6.24
CA LEU A 39 18.19 12.99 -7.41
C LEU A 39 18.17 14.24 -8.29
N LEU A 40 17.00 14.84 -8.54
CA LEU A 40 16.89 16.08 -9.31
C LEU A 40 17.63 17.24 -8.63
N GLN A 41 17.54 17.36 -7.30
CA GLN A 41 18.29 18.37 -6.56
C GLN A 41 19.80 18.16 -6.68
N ASN A 42 20.28 16.91 -6.63
CA ASN A 42 21.69 16.60 -6.80
C ASN A 42 22.18 16.95 -8.21
N VAL A 43 21.38 16.67 -9.26
CA VAL A 43 21.71 17.09 -10.63
C VAL A 43 21.77 18.61 -10.75
N LYS A 44 20.81 19.33 -10.15
CA LYS A 44 20.81 20.81 -10.13
C LYS A 44 22.06 21.39 -9.44
N ARG A 45 22.48 20.79 -8.32
CA ARG A 45 23.74 21.16 -7.64
C ARG A 45 24.95 20.93 -8.54
N GLY A 46 25.04 19.78 -9.19
CA GLY A 46 26.12 19.48 -10.15
C GLY A 46 26.16 20.47 -11.32
N VAL A 47 25.01 20.87 -11.88
CA VAL A 47 24.94 21.93 -12.91
C VAL A 47 25.48 23.25 -12.37
N ALA A 48 25.14 23.63 -11.13
CA ALA A 48 25.61 24.87 -10.52
C ALA A 48 27.13 24.85 -10.28
N GLU A 49 27.69 23.73 -9.82
CA GLU A 49 29.14 23.56 -9.61
C GLU A 49 29.93 23.66 -10.93
N VAL A 50 29.43 23.01 -11.98
CA VAL A 50 30.04 23.08 -13.33
C VAL A 50 29.95 24.50 -13.89
N THR A 51 28.81 25.17 -13.71
CA THR A 51 28.61 26.57 -14.12
C THR A 51 29.57 27.50 -13.39
N THR A 52 29.76 27.31 -12.09
CA THR A 52 30.70 28.08 -11.26
C THR A 52 32.14 27.86 -11.72
N SER A 53 32.52 26.59 -11.96
CA SER A 53 33.85 26.23 -12.45
C SER A 53 34.16 26.86 -13.80
N LYS A 54 33.20 26.80 -14.74
CA LYS A 54 33.29 27.48 -16.03
C LYS A 54 33.50 28.99 -15.84
N LYS A 55 32.70 29.62 -14.98
CA LYS A 55 32.78 31.07 -14.77
C LYS A 55 34.13 31.49 -14.20
N ARG A 56 34.70 30.67 -13.31
CA ARG A 56 36.05 30.90 -12.77
C ARG A 56 37.10 30.88 -13.87
N LEU A 57 37.05 29.92 -14.80
CA LEU A 57 37.97 29.88 -15.95
C LEU A 57 37.77 31.07 -16.89
N GLU A 58 36.52 31.48 -17.15
CA GLU A 58 36.24 32.68 -17.95
C GLU A 58 36.86 33.94 -17.33
N LEU A 59 36.77 34.10 -16.01
CA LEU A 59 37.39 35.23 -15.30
C LEU A 59 38.93 35.16 -15.34
N GLN A 60 39.52 33.97 -15.26
CA GLN A 60 40.98 33.80 -15.44
C GLN A 60 41.41 34.18 -16.86
N LYS A 61 40.68 33.72 -17.87
CA LYS A 61 40.91 34.09 -19.27
C LYS A 61 40.83 35.60 -19.47
N LEU A 62 39.80 36.27 -18.92
CA LEU A 62 39.64 37.72 -19.01
C LEU A 62 40.86 38.48 -18.46
N LYS A 63 41.37 38.06 -17.28
CA LYS A 63 42.57 38.66 -16.68
C LYS A 63 43.81 38.51 -17.56
N LEU A 64 43.97 37.35 -18.21
CA LEU A 64 45.07 37.14 -19.15
C LEU A 64 44.90 37.99 -20.42
N GLU A 65 43.68 38.16 -20.93
CA GLU A 65 43.40 39.03 -22.07
C GLU A 65 43.74 40.50 -21.76
N GLU A 66 43.42 40.98 -20.56
CA GLU A 66 43.85 42.31 -20.08
C GLU A 66 45.38 42.40 -19.96
N ASN A 67 46.04 41.37 -19.44
CA ASN A 67 47.49 41.32 -19.35
C ASN A 67 48.16 41.35 -20.73
N VAL A 68 47.61 40.64 -21.72
CA VAL A 68 48.08 40.65 -23.11
C VAL A 68 47.99 42.04 -23.72
N LYS A 69 46.89 42.77 -23.48
CA LYS A 69 46.76 44.17 -23.94
C LYS A 69 47.83 45.06 -23.32
N ARG A 70 47.99 44.99 -21.99
CA ARG A 70 49.01 45.75 -21.26
C ARG A 70 50.43 45.46 -21.75
N LEU A 71 50.74 44.19 -22.04
CA LEU A 71 52.04 43.78 -22.58
C LEU A 71 52.24 44.27 -24.02
N ASP A 72 51.17 44.33 -24.83
CA ASP A 72 51.22 44.94 -26.17
C ASP A 72 51.55 46.44 -26.10
N ASP A 73 50.88 47.17 -25.21
CA ASP A 73 51.12 48.61 -25.00
C ASP A 73 52.56 48.85 -24.52
N GLN A 74 53.05 48.06 -23.56
CA GLN A 74 54.43 48.12 -23.08
C GLN A 74 55.45 47.83 -24.19
N ALA A 75 55.18 46.86 -25.06
CA ALA A 75 56.04 46.56 -26.19
C ALA A 75 56.11 47.74 -27.17
N ARG A 76 54.96 48.36 -27.50
CA ARG A 76 54.90 49.55 -28.38
C ARG A 76 55.64 50.75 -27.81
N GLU A 77 55.50 51.00 -26.51
CA GLU A 77 56.20 52.07 -25.82
C GLU A 77 57.72 51.83 -25.82
N ALA A 78 58.16 50.60 -25.51
CA ALA A 78 59.57 50.24 -25.52
C ALA A 78 60.22 50.39 -26.92
N VAL A 79 59.50 50.01 -27.98
CA VAL A 79 59.95 50.23 -29.37
C VAL A 79 60.09 51.73 -29.67
N THR A 80 59.11 52.54 -29.26
CA THR A 80 59.14 54.00 -29.45
C THR A 80 60.31 54.64 -28.70
N ALA A 81 60.67 54.10 -27.54
CA ALA A 81 61.79 54.53 -26.73
C ALA A 81 63.16 53.95 -27.19
N GLY A 82 63.20 53.17 -28.29
CA GLY A 82 64.43 52.54 -28.79
C GLY A 82 64.99 51.41 -27.92
N ARG A 83 64.19 50.88 -26.97
CA ARG A 83 64.57 49.80 -26.06
C ARG A 83 64.06 48.46 -26.57
N GLU A 84 64.72 47.94 -27.61
CA GLU A 84 64.33 46.68 -28.26
C GLU A 84 64.41 45.46 -27.33
N ASP A 85 65.32 45.48 -26.36
CA ASP A 85 65.47 44.47 -25.32
C ASP A 85 64.20 44.33 -24.47
N LEU A 86 63.67 45.46 -23.98
CA LEU A 86 62.43 45.49 -23.21
C LEU A 86 61.21 45.12 -24.06
N ALA A 87 61.18 45.56 -25.32
CA ALA A 87 60.12 45.20 -26.26
C ALA A 87 60.07 43.67 -26.48
N ARG A 88 61.24 43.03 -26.66
CA ARG A 88 61.34 41.58 -26.84
C ARG A 88 60.83 40.83 -25.60
N ILE A 89 61.20 41.25 -24.40
CA ILE A 89 60.73 40.64 -23.15
C ILE A 89 59.20 40.78 -23.01
N ALA A 90 58.64 41.95 -23.32
CA ALA A 90 57.20 42.18 -23.27
C ALA A 90 56.44 41.27 -24.25
N LEU A 91 56.95 41.13 -25.48
CA LEU A 91 56.38 40.26 -26.51
C LEU A 91 56.50 38.77 -26.15
N GLU A 92 57.60 38.35 -25.54
CA GLU A 92 57.77 36.96 -25.07
C GLU A 92 56.74 36.62 -23.99
N ARG A 93 56.57 37.49 -22.99
CA ARG A 93 55.53 37.33 -21.96
C ARG A 93 54.13 37.34 -22.56
N LYS A 94 53.88 38.20 -23.55
CA LYS A 94 52.60 38.26 -24.27
C LYS A 94 52.32 36.93 -24.96
N SER A 95 53.30 36.36 -25.65
CA SER A 95 53.20 35.06 -26.33
C SER A 95 52.82 33.95 -25.35
N THR A 96 53.46 33.90 -24.18
CA THR A 96 53.13 32.94 -23.12
C THR A 96 51.69 33.09 -22.63
N SER A 97 51.24 34.31 -22.33
CA SER A 97 49.85 34.56 -21.93
C SER A 97 48.85 34.23 -23.05
N GLN A 98 49.20 34.45 -24.31
CA GLN A 98 48.38 34.11 -25.47
C GLN A 98 48.19 32.58 -25.58
N ALA A 99 49.25 31.80 -25.37
CA ALA A 99 49.19 30.35 -25.36
C ALA A 99 48.29 29.82 -24.22
N GLU A 100 48.36 30.43 -23.04
CA GLU A 100 47.50 30.09 -21.91
C GLU A 100 46.02 30.40 -22.19
N ILE A 101 45.72 31.54 -22.84
CA ILE A 101 44.36 31.90 -23.27
C ILE A 101 43.78 30.86 -24.23
N VAL A 102 44.58 30.35 -25.17
CA VAL A 102 44.15 29.29 -26.10
C VAL A 102 43.80 28.01 -25.33
N SER A 103 44.64 27.60 -24.39
CA SER A 103 44.38 26.44 -23.53
C SER A 103 43.09 26.61 -22.70
N LEU A 104 42.92 27.75 -22.03
CA LEU A 104 41.70 28.06 -21.27
C LEU A 104 40.46 28.10 -22.16
N THR A 105 40.57 28.59 -23.39
CA THR A 105 39.45 28.63 -24.33
C THR A 105 38.97 27.22 -24.68
N SER A 106 39.90 26.27 -24.90
CA SER A 106 39.54 24.86 -25.10
C SER A 106 38.85 24.27 -23.85
N GLN A 107 39.43 24.48 -22.67
CA GLN A 107 38.87 23.97 -21.41
C GLN A 107 37.46 24.53 -21.13
N ILE A 108 37.23 25.81 -21.39
CA ILE A 108 35.91 26.45 -21.24
C ILE A 108 34.90 25.82 -22.22
N ALA A 109 35.31 25.53 -23.45
CA ALA A 109 34.44 24.86 -24.43
C ALA A 109 34.06 23.44 -23.99
N ASP A 110 35.02 22.67 -23.47
CA ASP A 110 34.78 21.32 -22.96
C ASP A 110 33.82 21.32 -21.77
N ILE A 111 34.04 22.21 -20.80
CA ILE A 111 33.14 22.36 -19.64
C ILE A 111 31.77 22.85 -20.09
N LYS A 112 31.68 23.74 -21.08
CA LYS A 112 30.39 24.16 -21.64
C LYS A 112 29.63 22.98 -22.24
N ASN A 113 30.30 22.10 -22.99
CA ASN A 113 29.67 20.90 -23.54
C ASN A 113 29.16 19.96 -22.43
N GLN A 114 29.91 19.82 -21.34
CA GLN A 114 29.47 19.05 -20.17
C GLN A 114 28.28 19.70 -19.45
N GLN A 115 28.32 21.02 -19.27
CA GLN A 115 27.23 21.82 -18.70
C GLN A 115 25.94 21.63 -19.51
N ASP A 116 26.01 21.76 -20.83
CA ASP A 116 24.84 21.66 -21.71
C ASP A 116 24.21 20.24 -21.64
N LYS A 117 25.04 19.19 -21.54
CA LYS A 117 24.57 17.80 -21.33
C LYS A 117 23.88 17.61 -19.96
N LEU A 118 24.43 18.21 -18.90
CA LEU A 118 23.83 18.13 -17.56
C LEU A 118 22.50 18.88 -17.51
N VAL A 119 22.40 20.07 -18.11
CA VAL A 119 21.14 20.83 -18.22
C VAL A 119 20.09 20.06 -19.02
N ALA A 120 20.47 19.40 -20.12
CA ALA A 120 19.55 18.56 -20.87
C ALA A 120 19.04 17.36 -20.02
N THR A 121 19.94 16.76 -19.25
CA THR A 121 19.61 15.65 -18.34
C THR A 121 18.68 16.10 -17.21
N GLU A 122 18.95 17.27 -16.61
CA GLU A 122 18.11 17.90 -15.60
C GLU A 122 16.69 18.12 -16.13
N LYS A 123 16.53 18.72 -17.31
CA LYS A 123 15.22 18.95 -17.94
C LYS A 123 14.47 17.64 -18.17
N ARG A 124 15.15 16.62 -18.70
CA ARG A 124 14.57 15.29 -18.93
C ARG A 124 14.13 14.62 -17.63
N LEU A 125 14.94 14.72 -16.59
CA LEU A 125 14.64 14.16 -15.27
C LEU A 125 13.44 14.88 -14.65
N SER A 126 13.41 16.22 -14.71
CA SER A 126 12.29 17.03 -14.23
C SER A 126 10.97 16.64 -14.92
N ALA A 127 10.97 16.47 -16.25
CA ALA A 127 9.77 16.06 -16.98
C ALA A 127 9.29 14.65 -16.58
N LYS A 128 10.23 13.71 -16.39
CA LYS A 128 9.90 12.35 -15.92
C LYS A 128 9.32 12.36 -14.51
N ILE A 129 9.85 13.19 -13.62
CA ILE A 129 9.37 13.31 -12.23
C ILE A 129 7.95 13.86 -12.20
N GLU A 130 7.64 14.85 -13.03
CA GLU A 130 6.27 15.39 -13.09
C GLU A 130 5.28 14.36 -13.64
N SER A 131 5.68 13.61 -14.66
CA SER A 131 4.88 12.49 -15.18
C SER A 131 4.68 11.39 -14.12
N PHE A 132 5.72 11.08 -13.35
CA PHE A 132 5.64 10.12 -12.25
C PHE A 132 4.70 10.63 -11.15
N ARG A 133 4.76 11.91 -10.80
CA ARG A 133 3.84 12.53 -9.83
C ARG A 133 2.38 12.36 -10.25
N SER A 134 2.05 12.67 -11.50
CA SER A 134 0.68 12.49 -12.02
C SER A 134 0.23 11.03 -12.01
N THR A 135 1.12 10.12 -12.43
CA THR A 135 0.85 8.66 -12.41
C THR A 135 0.65 8.16 -11.00
N LYS A 136 1.47 8.62 -10.04
CA LYS A 136 1.34 8.31 -8.63
C LYS A 136 -0.04 8.70 -8.11
N GLU A 137 -0.46 9.95 -8.27
CA GLU A 137 -1.78 10.40 -7.77
C GLU A 137 -2.93 9.61 -8.40
N THR A 138 -2.80 9.24 -9.68
CA THR A 138 -3.78 8.40 -10.38
C THR A 138 -3.86 7.01 -9.74
N ILE A 139 -2.73 6.36 -9.50
CA ILE A 139 -2.68 5.03 -8.88
C ILE A 139 -3.20 5.11 -7.44
N LYS A 140 -2.85 6.14 -6.67
CA LYS A 140 -3.36 6.34 -5.31
C LYS A 140 -4.88 6.45 -5.30
N ALA A 141 -5.46 7.23 -6.21
CA ALA A 141 -6.90 7.38 -6.34
C ALA A 141 -7.60 6.07 -6.76
N GLN A 142 -7.05 5.35 -7.74
CA GLN A 142 -7.57 4.05 -8.19
C GLN A 142 -7.52 3.01 -7.08
N TYR A 143 -6.43 2.96 -6.31
CA TYR A 143 -6.29 2.05 -5.17
C TYR A 143 -7.33 2.37 -4.09
N SER A 144 -7.49 3.64 -3.71
CA SER A 144 -8.52 4.06 -2.75
C SER A 144 -9.94 3.76 -3.22
N ALA A 145 -10.24 3.89 -4.51
CA ALA A 145 -11.53 3.52 -5.07
C ALA A 145 -11.76 1.99 -5.01
N ALA A 146 -10.75 1.19 -5.33
CA ALA A 146 -10.82 -0.27 -5.23
C ALA A 146 -10.97 -0.73 -3.77
N GLU A 147 -10.23 -0.12 -2.84
CA GLU A 147 -10.34 -0.34 -1.38
C GLU A 147 -11.77 -0.05 -0.89
N ALA A 148 -12.37 1.07 -1.32
CA ALA A 148 -13.75 1.40 -0.99
C ALA A 148 -14.76 0.40 -1.58
N GLN A 149 -14.55 -0.05 -2.82
CA GLN A 149 -15.41 -1.04 -3.48
C GLN A 149 -15.40 -2.39 -2.75
N VAL A 150 -14.22 -2.86 -2.32
CA VAL A 150 -14.07 -4.07 -1.51
C VAL A 150 -14.82 -3.92 -0.19
N LYS A 151 -14.60 -2.82 0.54
CA LYS A 151 -15.27 -2.56 1.81
C LYS A 151 -16.79 -2.50 1.71
N ILE A 152 -17.33 -1.89 0.65
CA ILE A 152 -18.78 -1.87 0.37
C ILE A 152 -19.28 -3.29 0.10
N THR A 153 -18.57 -4.05 -0.73
CA THR A 153 -18.96 -5.43 -1.09
C THR A 153 -18.97 -6.33 0.14
N GLU A 154 -17.94 -6.25 1.00
CA GLU A 154 -17.86 -6.98 2.27
C GLU A 154 -18.98 -6.60 3.24
N SER A 155 -19.30 -5.29 3.33
CA SER A 155 -20.40 -4.81 4.18
C SER A 155 -21.76 -5.31 3.69
N VAL A 156 -21.99 -5.29 2.37
CA VAL A 156 -23.23 -5.79 1.76
C VAL A 156 -23.34 -7.31 1.89
N SER A 157 -22.25 -8.06 1.69
CA SER A 157 -22.26 -9.51 1.91
C SER A 157 -22.49 -9.88 3.37
N GLY A 158 -21.89 -9.15 4.31
CA GLY A 158 -22.11 -9.36 5.74
C GLY A 158 -23.56 -9.07 6.15
N ILE A 159 -24.17 -8.01 5.60
CA ILE A 159 -25.60 -7.72 5.79
C ILE A 159 -26.47 -8.79 5.14
N SER A 160 -26.12 -9.30 3.95
CA SER A 160 -26.88 -10.35 3.28
C SER A 160 -26.88 -11.67 4.08
N GLU A 161 -25.78 -11.99 4.74
CA GLU A 161 -25.66 -13.15 5.61
C GLU A 161 -26.56 -12.98 6.85
N GLU A 162 -26.51 -11.81 7.50
CA GLU A 162 -27.37 -11.48 8.65
C GLU A 162 -28.86 -11.43 8.28
N MET A 163 -29.22 -10.88 7.11
CA MET A 163 -30.60 -10.86 6.62
C MET A 163 -31.12 -12.25 6.22
N SER A 164 -30.26 -13.14 5.70
CA SER A 164 -30.61 -14.54 5.44
C SER A 164 -30.98 -15.27 6.73
N ASP A 165 -30.19 -15.06 7.79
CA ASP A 165 -30.45 -15.66 9.10
C ASP A 165 -31.76 -15.15 9.74
N VAL A 166 -32.04 -13.85 9.62
CA VAL A 166 -33.31 -13.27 10.07
C VAL A 166 -34.49 -13.83 9.27
N GLY A 167 -34.37 -13.99 7.95
CA GLY A 167 -35.40 -14.61 7.11
C GLY A 167 -35.72 -16.04 7.53
N MET A 168 -34.71 -16.85 7.82
CA MET A 168 -34.89 -18.22 8.34
C MET A 168 -35.52 -18.25 9.74
N ALA A 169 -35.24 -17.27 10.59
CA ALA A 169 -35.86 -17.14 11.91
C ALA A 169 -37.35 -16.77 11.81
N VAL A 170 -37.69 -15.83 10.91
CA VAL A 170 -39.08 -15.42 10.65
C VAL A 170 -39.90 -16.56 10.05
N GLN A 171 -39.35 -17.35 9.13
CA GLN A 171 -40.05 -18.50 8.56
C GLN A 171 -40.35 -19.56 9.63
N ARG A 172 -39.36 -19.90 10.49
CA ARG A 172 -39.58 -20.81 11.63
C ARG A 172 -40.66 -20.30 12.59
N ALA A 173 -40.71 -19.00 12.84
CA ALA A 173 -41.74 -18.40 13.68
C ALA A 173 -43.14 -18.51 13.05
N LYS A 174 -43.27 -18.31 11.73
CA LYS A 174 -44.52 -18.52 11.00
C LYS A 174 -44.96 -19.98 11.06
N ASP A 175 -44.08 -20.93 10.75
CA ASP A 175 -44.40 -22.35 10.74
C ASP A 175 -44.84 -22.85 12.14
N LYS A 176 -44.23 -22.33 13.20
CA LYS A 176 -44.63 -22.63 14.59
C LYS A 176 -46.01 -22.05 14.92
N THR A 177 -46.30 -20.85 14.44
CA THR A 177 -47.60 -20.18 14.64
C THR A 177 -48.71 -20.91 13.90
N GLU A 178 -48.47 -21.31 12.66
CA GLU A 178 -49.44 -22.08 11.86
C GLU A 178 -49.69 -23.47 12.47
N ASN A 179 -48.64 -24.16 12.93
CA ASN A 179 -48.83 -25.41 13.70
C ASN A 179 -49.65 -25.21 14.97
N MET A 180 -49.45 -24.09 15.67
CA MET A 180 -50.20 -23.76 16.89
C MET A 180 -51.66 -23.45 16.57
N LYS A 181 -51.94 -22.73 15.48
CA LYS A 181 -53.31 -22.49 14.99
C LYS A 181 -53.99 -23.78 14.55
N ALA A 182 -53.29 -24.66 13.83
CA ALA A 182 -53.83 -25.97 13.42
C ALA A 182 -54.18 -26.84 14.64
N ARG A 183 -53.33 -26.83 15.68
CA ARG A 183 -53.63 -27.50 16.96
C ARG A 183 -54.81 -26.88 17.69
N ALA A 184 -54.90 -25.55 17.73
CA ALA A 184 -56.04 -24.86 18.34
C ALA A 184 -57.34 -25.19 17.60
N SER A 185 -57.35 -25.16 16.27
CA SER A 185 -58.50 -25.54 15.45
C SER A 185 -58.92 -27.00 15.67
N ALA A 186 -57.96 -27.92 15.80
CA ALA A 186 -58.24 -29.32 16.11
C ALA A 186 -58.81 -29.48 17.54
N LEU A 187 -58.38 -28.67 18.51
CA LEU A 187 -58.94 -28.65 19.86
C LEU A 187 -60.36 -28.08 19.87
N ASP A 188 -60.61 -26.99 19.13
CA ASP A 188 -61.95 -26.40 18.98
C ASP A 188 -62.91 -27.39 18.33
N GLU A 189 -62.48 -28.14 17.30
CA GLU A 189 -63.26 -29.25 16.71
C GLU A 189 -63.56 -30.37 17.73
N LEU A 190 -62.63 -30.69 18.64
CA LEU A 190 -62.85 -31.68 19.70
C LEU A 190 -63.82 -31.19 20.79
N VAL A 191 -63.81 -29.88 21.09
CA VAL A 191 -64.78 -29.22 21.97
C VAL A 191 -66.17 -29.23 21.32
N GLU A 192 -66.27 -28.86 20.04
CA GLU A 192 -67.54 -28.78 19.30
C GLU A 192 -68.13 -30.17 19.02
N ALA A 193 -67.29 -31.20 18.84
CA ALA A 193 -67.70 -32.61 18.80
C ALA A 193 -68.19 -33.16 20.16
N GLY A 194 -68.15 -32.35 21.23
CA GLY A 194 -68.76 -32.66 22.53
C GLY A 194 -67.93 -33.61 23.40
N THR A 195 -66.60 -33.64 23.25
CA THR A 195 -65.72 -34.56 24.01
C THR A 195 -64.96 -33.91 25.17
N LEU A 196 -65.18 -32.61 25.41
CA LEU A 196 -64.59 -31.87 26.53
C LEU A 196 -65.71 -31.36 27.45
N GLU A 197 -66.17 -32.23 28.35
CA GLU A 197 -67.02 -31.82 29.47
C GLU A 197 -66.19 -31.20 30.60
N ASP A 198 -66.73 -30.07 31.06
CA ASP A 198 -66.30 -29.12 32.09
C ASP A 198 -65.57 -29.73 33.30
N VAL A 199 -64.30 -29.35 33.49
CA VAL A 199 -63.48 -29.75 34.66
C VAL A 199 -63.54 -28.71 35.79
N THR A 200 -64.51 -27.78 35.78
CA THR A 200 -64.61 -26.73 36.80
C THR A 200 -65.95 -26.71 37.52
N GLY A 201 -66.32 -27.82 38.17
CA GLY A 201 -67.36 -27.80 39.19
C GLY A 201 -67.76 -29.16 39.74
N GLY A 202 -67.44 -29.45 41.00
CA GLY A 202 -68.16 -30.46 41.79
C GLY A 202 -67.32 -31.61 42.33
N THR A 203 -66.71 -31.36 43.48
CA THR A 203 -66.17 -32.34 44.43
C THR A 203 -67.24 -33.30 44.97
N GLN A 204 -67.10 -34.62 44.77
CA GLN A 204 -67.15 -35.65 45.82
C GLN A 204 -66.97 -37.06 45.24
N ASP A 205 -66.27 -37.92 45.99
CA ASP A 205 -66.48 -39.37 46.04
C ASP A 205 -65.78 -40.36 45.07
N ASP A 206 -64.68 -40.00 44.40
CA ASP A 206 -63.92 -41.01 43.61
C ASP A 206 -62.41 -41.13 43.89
N ILE A 207 -61.79 -40.19 44.60
CA ILE A 207 -60.37 -40.28 44.93
C ILE A 207 -60.12 -41.21 46.13
N ASP A 208 -61.05 -41.30 47.08
CA ASP A 208 -60.94 -42.19 48.25
C ASP A 208 -61.28 -43.67 47.95
N ARG A 209 -61.86 -43.96 46.77
CA ARG A 209 -62.26 -45.33 46.37
C ARG A 209 -61.20 -46.08 45.56
N GLU A 210 -60.33 -45.39 44.84
CA GLU A 210 -59.20 -46.01 44.11
C GLU A 210 -57.88 -46.03 44.89
N LEU A 211 -57.74 -45.22 45.93
CA LEU A 211 -56.56 -45.24 46.83
C LEU A 211 -56.50 -46.45 47.79
N SER A 212 -57.52 -47.33 47.77
CA SER A 212 -57.58 -48.57 48.58
C SER A 212 -57.36 -49.87 47.79
N LYS A 213 -57.10 -49.80 46.46
CA LYS A 213 -56.85 -51.00 45.62
C LYS A 213 -55.46 -51.13 44.99
N ILE A 214 -54.56 -50.15 45.17
CA ILE A 214 -53.14 -50.27 44.78
C ILE A 214 -52.23 -50.03 46.00
N LYS A 215 -52.65 -50.55 47.14
CA LYS A 215 -51.81 -50.82 48.32
C LYS A 215 -51.97 -52.28 48.72
N SER A 216 -51.56 -53.19 47.85
CA SER A 216 -51.04 -54.49 48.29
C SER A 216 -50.29 -55.21 47.20
N LYS A 217 -48.99 -55.37 47.46
CA LYS A 217 -48.11 -56.47 47.02
C LYS A 217 -47.91 -56.63 45.50
N GLY A 218 -46.87 -55.93 45.04
CA GLY A 218 -45.57 -56.60 44.89
C GLY A 218 -45.34 -57.26 43.55
N ASP A 219 -44.58 -56.59 42.69
CA ASP A 219 -43.50 -57.23 41.93
C ASP A 219 -42.54 -56.20 41.28
N VAL A 220 -42.11 -55.19 42.04
CA VAL A 220 -41.16 -54.16 41.53
C VAL A 220 -39.71 -54.44 41.96
N ASP A 221 -39.47 -55.45 42.79
CA ASP A 221 -38.10 -55.87 43.17
C ASP A 221 -37.55 -57.00 42.27
N THR A 222 -38.38 -57.70 41.51
CA THR A 222 -37.96 -58.78 40.59
C THR A 222 -37.59 -58.30 39.18
N GLN A 223 -38.05 -57.12 38.75
CA GLN A 223 -37.70 -56.56 37.44
C GLN A 223 -36.42 -55.70 37.46
N LEU A 224 -35.91 -55.33 38.64
CA LEU A 224 -34.66 -54.58 38.78
C LEU A 224 -33.40 -55.48 38.84
N GLU A 225 -33.54 -56.75 39.22
CA GLU A 225 -32.44 -57.74 39.16
C GLU A 225 -32.26 -58.36 37.76
N ALA A 226 -33.32 -58.41 36.95
CA ALA A 226 -33.22 -58.87 35.55
C ALA A 226 -32.44 -57.88 34.66
N LEU A 227 -32.65 -56.57 34.84
CA LEU A 227 -31.96 -55.52 34.07
C LEU A 227 -30.50 -55.29 34.50
N LYS A 228 -30.14 -55.62 35.75
CA LYS A 228 -28.74 -55.57 36.22
C LYS A 228 -27.89 -56.78 35.76
N LYS A 229 -28.53 -57.87 35.33
CA LYS A 229 -27.86 -59.06 34.77
C LYS A 229 -27.67 -58.99 33.25
N GLU A 230 -28.41 -58.12 32.56
CA GLU A 230 -28.32 -57.91 31.10
C GLU A 230 -27.33 -56.81 30.70
N MET A 231 -26.90 -55.95 31.63
CA MET A 231 -25.91 -54.88 31.39
C MET A 231 -24.56 -55.13 32.09
N GLY A 232 -24.31 -56.36 32.52
CA GLY A 232 -23.10 -56.80 33.23
C GLY A 232 -22.13 -57.60 32.37
N LYS A 233 -21.68 -57.04 31.25
CA LYS A 233 -20.36 -57.23 30.66
C LYS A 233 -19.93 -55.95 29.97
#